data_AF-A0A1Q3BT25-F1
#
_entry.id   AF-A0A1Q3BT25-F1
#
_cell.length_a   1.000
_cell.length_b   1.000
_cell.length_c   1.000
_cell.angle_alpha   90.00
_cell.angle_beta   90.00
_cell.angle_gamma   90.00
#
_symmetry.space_group_name_H-M   'P 1'
#
loop_
_entity.id
_entity.type
_entity.pdbx_description
1 polymer ?
#
loop_
_entity_poly.entity_id
_entity_poly.type
_entity_poly.pdbx_seq_one_letter_code
_entity_poly.pdbx_strand_id
1 'polypeptide(L)'
;MIQVKIGVHSPGVAHFNEANNEEGLRNLLDLVEELRDKAAIIVAAYQQRVSCYYSKRVNPRPLREGDLVLRNATIADPTGTRGKLAPNWEGPYKVNKML
;
A
#
# COMPACT_ATOMS: atom_id res chain seq x y z
N MET A 1 -24.19 -37.72 34.91
CA MET A 1 -22.71 -37.81 34.97
C MET A 1 -22.18 -36.43 34.62
N ILE A 2 -21.58 -35.71 35.57
CA ILE A 2 -21.13 -34.32 35.39
C ILE A 2 -19.65 -34.34 35.04
N GLN A 3 -19.23 -33.64 33.99
CA GLN A 3 -17.82 -33.51 33.64
C GLN A 3 -17.13 -32.50 34.56
N VAL A 4 -16.08 -32.94 35.25
CA VAL A 4 -15.19 -32.08 36.03
C VAL A 4 -14.22 -31.39 35.07
N LYS A 5 -14.19 -30.05 35.06
CA LYS A 5 -13.16 -29.28 34.36
C LYS A 5 -11.86 -29.35 35.17
N ILE A 6 -10.88 -30.10 34.67
CA ILE A 6 -9.53 -30.10 35.23
C ILE A 6 -8.83 -28.83 34.72
N GLY A 7 -8.45 -27.94 35.64
CA GLY A 7 -7.70 -26.71 35.34
C GLY A 7 -6.23 -27.01 35.07
N VAL A 8 -5.91 -27.68 33.95
CA VAL A 8 -4.52 -27.86 33.54
C VAL A 8 -4.03 -26.53 32.96
N HIS A 9 -3.07 -25.89 33.61
CA HIS A 9 -2.38 -24.74 33.05
C HIS A 9 -1.76 -25.14 31.72
N SER A 10 -1.92 -24.31 30.68
CA SER A 10 -1.26 -24.57 29.40
C SER A 10 0.27 -24.62 29.62
N PRO A 11 1.02 -25.41 28.85
CA PRO A 11 2.48 -25.50 29.00
C PRO A 11 3.18 -24.14 28.97
N GLY A 12 2.63 -23.18 28.19
CA GLY A 12 3.13 -21.80 28.15
C GLY A 12 2.93 -21.01 29.45
N VAL A 13 1.87 -21.31 30.21
CA VAL A 13 1.65 -20.72 31.54
C VAL A 13 2.48 -21.45 32.60
N ALA A 14 2.65 -22.77 32.47
CA ALA A 14 3.43 -23.57 33.41
C ALA A 14 4.95 -23.29 33.35
N HIS A 15 5.46 -22.86 32.20
CA HIS A 15 6.87 -22.54 31.98
C HIS A 15 7.12 -21.05 31.67
N PHE A 16 6.20 -20.17 32.05
CA PHE A 16 6.36 -18.74 31.83
C PHE A 16 7.55 -18.20 32.64
N ASN A 17 8.57 -17.71 31.93
CA ASN A 17 9.70 -17.00 32.53
C ASN A 17 9.62 -15.54 32.09
N GLU A 18 9.25 -14.69 33.04
CA GLU A 18 9.03 -13.26 32.83
C GLU A 18 10.28 -12.54 32.32
N ALA A 19 11.45 -12.83 32.89
CA ALA A 19 12.71 -12.19 32.51
C ALA A 19 13.11 -12.52 31.07
N ASN A 20 13.00 -13.80 30.68
CA ASN A 20 13.29 -14.24 29.31
C ASN A 20 12.29 -13.66 28.29
N ASN A 21 11.03 -13.49 28.70
CA ASN A 21 10.01 -12.87 27.86
C ASN A 21 10.25 -11.36 27.68
N GLU A 22 10.65 -10.65 28.75
CA GLU A 22 10.97 -9.21 28.68
C GLU A 22 12.21 -8.96 27.80
N GLU A 23 13.25 -9.79 27.94
CA GLU A 23 14.44 -9.74 27.09
C GLU A 23 14.09 -10.02 25.62
N GLY A 24 13.28 -11.05 25.35
CA GLY A 24 12.78 -11.35 24.01
C GLY A 24 11.96 -10.21 23.42
N LEU A 25 11.16 -9.53 24.23
CA LEU A 25 10.36 -8.37 23.79
C LEU A 25 11.25 -7.17 23.45
N ARG A 26 12.28 -6.86 24.27
CA ARG A 26 13.26 -5.80 23.97
C ARG A 26 14.00 -6.07 22.68
N ASN A 27 14.53 -7.28 22.51
CA ASN A 27 15.23 -7.68 21.29
C ASN A 27 14.33 -7.57 20.06
N LEU A 28 13.06 -7.95 20.17
CA LEU A 28 12.10 -7.79 19.08
C LEU A 28 11.87 -6.32 18.74
N LEU A 29 11.71 -5.46 19.75
CA LEU A 29 11.51 -4.02 19.56
C LEU A 29 12.72 -3.37 18.87
N ASP A 30 13.94 -3.76 19.24
CA ASP A 30 15.17 -3.28 18.60
C ASP A 30 15.23 -3.68 17.11
N LEU A 31 14.70 -4.85 16.75
CA LEU A 31 14.67 -5.36 15.37
C LEU A 31 13.54 -4.78 14.51
N VAL A 32 12.53 -4.13 15.11
CA VAL A 32 11.37 -3.60 14.35
C VAL A 32 11.80 -2.56 13.32
N GLU A 33 12.73 -1.67 13.66
CA GLU A 33 13.21 -0.64 12.74
C GLU A 33 13.94 -1.26 11.55
N GLU A 34 14.83 -2.23 11.79
CA GLU A 34 15.52 -2.93 10.70
C GLU A 34 14.56 -3.65 9.75
N LEU A 35 13.51 -4.27 10.31
CA LEU A 35 12.49 -4.95 9.50
C LEU A 35 11.68 -3.96 8.66
N ARG A 36 11.37 -2.78 9.22
CA ARG A 36 10.70 -1.69 8.48
C ARG A 36 11.59 -1.17 7.36
N ASP A 37 12.88 -0.98 7.61
CA ASP A 37 13.83 -0.52 6.58
C ASP A 37 13.97 -1.54 5.45
N LYS A 38 14.11 -2.82 5.80
CA LYS A 38 14.12 -3.92 4.81
C LYS A 38 12.83 -3.93 3.98
N ALA A 39 11.67 -3.78 4.62
CA ALA A 39 10.39 -3.70 3.93
C ALA A 39 10.31 -2.45 3.02
N ALA A 40 10.78 -1.29 3.48
CA ALA A 40 10.80 -0.05 2.71
C ALA A 40 11.67 -0.18 1.45
N ILE A 41 12.84 -0.82 1.55
CA ILE A 41 13.71 -1.11 0.40
C ILE A 41 12.98 -1.98 -0.63
N ILE A 42 12.30 -3.04 -0.19
CA ILE A 42 11.55 -3.94 -1.08
C ILE A 42 10.41 -3.18 -1.78
N VAL A 43 9.66 -2.36 -1.04
CA VAL A 43 8.56 -1.55 -1.60
C VAL A 43 9.09 -0.55 -2.61
N ALA A 44 10.18 0.16 -2.29
CA ALA A 44 10.81 1.12 -3.20
C ALA A 44 11.30 0.44 -4.49
N ALA A 45 11.97 -0.71 -4.37
CA ALA A 45 12.42 -1.49 -5.52
C ALA A 45 11.25 -1.96 -6.40
N TYR A 46 10.14 -2.39 -5.78
CA TYR A 46 8.93 -2.75 -6.51
C TYR A 46 8.32 -1.56 -7.25
N GLN A 47 8.15 -0.42 -6.57
CA GLN A 47 7.62 0.81 -7.16
C GLN A 47 8.50 1.28 -8.33
N GLN A 48 9.83 1.23 -8.18
CA GLN A 48 10.76 1.58 -9.24
C GLN A 48 10.61 0.66 -10.46
N ARG A 49 10.50 -0.65 -10.25
CA ARG A 49 10.29 -1.61 -11.35
C ARG A 49 8.99 -1.33 -12.10
N VAL A 50 7.90 -1.06 -11.38
CA VAL A 50 6.60 -0.71 -11.96
C VAL A 50 6.70 0.60 -12.75
N SER A 51 7.31 1.63 -12.16
CA SER A 51 7.55 2.92 -12.83
C SER A 51 8.34 2.75 -14.12
N CYS A 52 9.50 2.07 -14.08
CA CYS A 52 10.30 1.79 -15.27
C CYS A 52 9.53 1.04 -16.36
N TYR A 53 8.69 0.07 -15.98
CA TYR A 53 7.89 -0.68 -16.94
C TYR A 53 6.89 0.21 -17.67
N TYR A 54 6.17 1.08 -16.95
CA TYR A 54 5.23 2.00 -17.56
C TYR A 54 5.94 3.11 -18.35
N SER A 55 6.99 3.73 -17.81
CA SER A 55 7.75 4.79 -18.48
C SER A 55 8.36 4.34 -19.79
N LYS A 56 8.79 3.07 -19.93
CA LYS A 56 9.28 2.52 -21.20
C LYS A 56 8.20 2.42 -22.29
N ARG A 57 6.92 2.31 -21.89
CA ARG A 57 5.79 2.11 -22.81
C ARG A 57 5.04 3.40 -23.12
N VAL A 58 5.22 4.43 -22.30
CA VAL A 58 4.64 5.76 -22.52
C VAL A 58 5.52 6.51 -23.50
N ASN A 59 4.93 6.97 -24.60
CA ASN A 59 5.56 7.96 -25.46
C ASN A 59 5.31 9.36 -24.87
N PRO A 60 6.34 10.10 -24.41
CA PRO A 60 6.15 11.43 -23.86
C PRO A 60 5.57 12.35 -24.94
N ARG A 61 4.34 12.82 -24.71
CA ARG A 61 3.70 13.81 -25.57
C ARG A 61 3.64 15.14 -24.82
N PRO A 62 4.55 16.10 -25.11
CA PRO A 62 4.40 17.43 -24.56
C PRO A 62 3.10 18.02 -25.08
N LEU A 63 2.28 18.52 -24.17
CA LEU A 63 1.05 19.21 -24.53
C LEU A 63 1.40 20.63 -25.01
N ARG A 64 0.57 21.20 -25.88
CA ARG A 64 0.63 22.60 -26.32
C ARG A 64 -0.71 23.28 -26.08
N GLU A 65 -0.70 24.60 -25.91
CA GLU A 65 -1.93 25.38 -25.91
C GLU A 65 -2.71 25.10 -27.20
N GLY A 66 -4.00 24.83 -27.05
CA GLY A 66 -4.87 24.43 -28.14
C GLY A 66 -4.97 22.92 -28.40
N ASP A 67 -4.13 22.08 -27.79
CA ASP A 67 -4.26 20.63 -27.90
C ASP A 67 -5.57 20.14 -27.28
N LEU A 68 -6.19 19.15 -27.93
CA LEU A 68 -7.30 18.40 -27.35
C LEU A 68 -6.78 17.20 -26.56
N VAL A 69 -7.25 17.08 -25.32
CA VAL A 69 -6.86 16.03 -24.37
C VAL A 69 -8.09 15.43 -23.70
N LEU A 70 -8.01 14.15 -23.33
CA LEU A 70 -9.01 13.50 -22.48
C LEU A 70 -8.54 13.59 -21.02
N ARG A 71 -9.45 13.87 -20.10
CA ARG A 71 -9.13 13.85 -18.66
C ARG A 71 -9.48 12.49 -18.07
N ASN A 72 -8.64 11.98 -17.18
CA ASN A 72 -8.98 10.77 -16.44
C ASN A 72 -10.18 11.05 -15.51
N ALA A 73 -11.27 10.32 -15.70
CA ALA A 73 -12.52 10.52 -14.99
C ALA A 73 -12.38 10.28 -13.49
N THR A 74 -11.49 9.39 -13.05
CA THR A 74 -11.27 9.12 -11.62
C THR A 74 -10.57 10.27 -10.90
N ILE A 75 -9.76 11.05 -11.63
CA ILE A 75 -9.11 12.26 -11.12
C ILE A 75 -10.10 13.44 -11.18
N ALA A 76 -11.01 13.44 -12.15
CA ALA A 76 -12.02 14.48 -12.29
C ALA A 76 -13.15 14.37 -11.24
N ASP A 77 -13.56 13.13 -10.92
CA ASP A 77 -14.55 12.81 -9.89
C ASP A 77 -13.98 11.79 -8.89
N PRO A 78 -13.25 12.24 -7.86
CA PRO A 78 -12.67 11.37 -6.83
C PRO A 78 -13.72 10.70 -5.94
N THR A 79 -14.95 11.22 -5.92
CA THR A 79 -16.03 10.73 -5.06
C THR A 79 -16.58 9.38 -5.55
N GLY A 80 -16.21 8.96 -6.76
CA GLY A 80 -16.62 7.69 -7.32
C GLY A 80 -18.12 7.63 -7.60
N THR A 81 -18.76 8.79 -7.78
CA THR A 81 -20.19 8.87 -8.12
C THR A 81 -20.50 8.25 -9.49
N ARG A 82 -19.48 8.02 -10.31
CA ARG A 82 -19.56 7.25 -11.55
C ARG A 82 -19.65 5.74 -11.28
N GLY A 83 -20.71 5.11 -11.79
CA GLY A 83 -20.90 3.67 -11.72
C GLY A 83 -19.83 2.86 -12.46
N LYS A 84 -19.75 1.56 -12.18
CA LYS A 84 -18.71 0.62 -12.70
C LYS A 84 -18.58 0.58 -14.23
N LEU A 85 -19.63 0.96 -14.96
CA LEU A 85 -19.67 0.95 -16.43
C LEU A 85 -19.51 2.36 -17.05
N ALA A 86 -19.22 3.37 -16.23
CA ALA A 86 -18.96 4.70 -16.74
C ALA A 86 -17.63 4.76 -17.51
N PRO A 87 -17.51 5.63 -18.51
CA PRO A 87 -16.24 5.84 -19.22
C PRO A 87 -15.11 6.27 -18.26
N ASN A 88 -13.93 5.66 -18.44
CA ASN A 88 -12.71 6.00 -17.70
C ASN A 88 -12.14 7.38 -18.08
N TRP A 89 -12.57 7.92 -19.22
CA TRP A 89 -12.11 9.19 -19.75
C TRP A 89 -13.29 10.14 -19.87
N GLU A 90 -13.06 11.41 -19.55
CA GLU A 90 -14.03 12.48 -19.70
C GLU A 90 -13.55 13.45 -20.77
N GLY A 91 -14.48 13.78 -21.69
CA GLY A 91 -14.48 14.94 -22.58
C GLY A 91 -13.27 15.11 -23.50
N PRO A 92 -13.42 15.76 -24.66
CA PRO A 92 -12.31 16.47 -25.26
C PRO A 92 -12.17 17.85 -24.60
N TYR A 93 -11.10 18.06 -23.84
CA TYR A 93 -10.73 19.36 -23.27
C TYR A 93 -9.67 20.03 -24.12
N LYS A 94 -9.75 21.36 -24.24
CA LYS A 94 -8.71 22.16 -24.90
C LYS A 94 -7.75 22.73 -23.86
N VAL A 95 -6.45 22.51 -24.04
CA VAL A 95 -5.44 23.10 -23.16
C VAL A 95 -5.40 24.61 -23.40
N ASN A 96 -5.69 25.40 -22.36
CA ASN A 96 -5.74 26.87 -22.46
C ASN A 96 -4.40 27.53 -22.12
N LYS A 97 -3.74 27.07 -21.05
CA LYS A 97 -2.47 27.62 -20.60
C LYS A 97 -1.57 26.52 -20.04
N MET A 98 -0.28 26.56 -20.36
CA MET A 98 0.74 25.76 -19.69
C MET A 98 1.22 26.47 -18.42
N LEU A 99 1.40 25.71 -17.34
CA LEU A 99 2.03 26.18 -16.09
C LEU A 99 3.50 25.76 -16.06
#